data_AF-A0A662JBM6-F1
#
_entry.id   AF-A0A662JBM6-F1
#
_cell.length_a   1.000
_cell.length_b   1.000
_cell.length_c   1.000
_cell.angle_alpha   90.00
_cell.angle_beta   90.00
_cell.angle_gamma   90.00
#
_symmetry.space_group_name_H-M   'P 1'
#
loop_
_entity.id
_entity.type
_entity.pdbx_description
1 polymer ?
#
loop_
_entity_poly.entity_id
_entity_poly.type
_entity_poly.pdbx_seq_one_letter_code
_entity_poly.pdbx_strand_id
1 'polypeptide(L)'
;MKEAIEEGLQFFGEVVKEVVYHYCEVKFNVNREELPRRLDVLAFCLGEVFADLAKVVEDLILTKLSAKLDVNLKGKKLRELLEHLGPP
;
A
#
# COMPACT_ATOMS: atom_id res chain seq x y z
N MET A 1 -8.34 -4.08 -4.59
CA MET A 1 -7.07 -3.38 -4.30
C MET A 1 -7.19 -2.44 -3.10
N LYS A 2 -8.09 -1.44 -3.13
CA LYS A 2 -8.37 -0.53 -1.99
C LYS A 2 -8.54 -1.23 -0.64
N GLU A 3 -9.47 -2.18 -0.55
CA GLU A 3 -9.74 -2.92 0.69
C GLU A 3 -8.52 -3.63 1.28
N ALA A 4 -7.64 -4.19 0.43
CA ALA A 4 -6.44 -4.87 0.92
C ALA A 4 -5.43 -3.90 1.56
N ILE A 5 -5.34 -2.68 1.01
CA ILE A 5 -4.51 -1.61 1.58
C ILE A 5 -5.13 -1.15 2.90
N GLU A 6 -6.44 -0.91 2.93
CA GLU A 6 -7.16 -0.49 4.14
C GLU A 6 -7.03 -1.52 5.27
N GLU A 7 -7.29 -2.80 4.99
CA GLU A 7 -7.15 -3.88 5.96
C GLU A 7 -5.69 -4.04 6.43
N GLY A 8 -4.73 -3.94 5.51
CA GLY A 8 -3.31 -4.09 5.82
C GLY A 8 -2.80 -2.98 6.75
N LEU A 9 -3.23 -1.75 6.53
CA LEU A 9 -2.90 -0.62 7.41
C LEU A 9 -3.67 -0.69 8.73
N GLN A 10 -4.98 -0.99 8.69
CA GLN A 10 -5.84 -1.08 9.86
C GLN A 10 -5.41 -2.18 10.82
N PHE A 11 -4.74 -3.22 10.33
CA PHE A 11 -4.14 -4.26 11.18
C PHE A 11 -3.18 -3.69 12.22
N PHE A 12 -2.47 -2.60 11.89
CA PHE A 12 -1.57 -1.90 12.82
C PHE A 12 -2.29 -0.83 13.66
N GLY A 13 -3.60 -0.65 13.46
CA GLY A 13 -4.46 0.28 14.18
C GLY A 13 -5.10 1.32 13.26
N GLU A 14 -6.30 1.78 13.65
CA GLU A 14 -7.06 2.77 12.87
C GLU A 14 -6.29 4.08 12.70
N VAL A 15 -5.61 4.54 13.76
CA VAL A 15 -4.78 5.76 13.71
C VAL A 15 -3.63 5.61 12.71
N VAL A 16 -3.01 4.43 12.63
CA VAL A 16 -1.90 4.17 11.71
C VAL A 16 -2.36 4.28 10.26
N LYS A 17 -3.54 3.74 9.95
CA LYS A 17 -4.17 3.88 8.64
C LYS A 17 -4.38 5.35 8.27
N GLU A 18 -4.98 6.13 9.16
CA GLU A 18 -5.25 7.55 8.91
C GLU A 18 -3.95 8.37 8.77
N VAL A 19 -2.91 8.08 9.56
CA VAL A 19 -1.60 8.74 9.43
C VAL A 19 -0.98 8.47 8.05
N VAL A 20 -1.04 7.24 7.55
CA VAL A 20 -0.49 6.92 6.22
C VAL A 20 -1.27 7.63 5.13
N TYR A 21 -2.60 7.62 5.17
CA TYR A 21 -3.42 8.35 4.20
C TYR A 21 -3.15 9.85 4.22
N HIS A 22 -3.12 10.44 5.42
CA HIS A 22 -2.82 11.85 5.59
C HIS A 22 -1.43 12.21 5.07
N TYR A 23 -0.42 11.37 5.34
CA TYR A 23 0.94 11.59 4.86
C TYR A 23 1.02 11.54 3.33
N CYS A 24 0.36 10.57 2.69
CA CYS A 24 0.32 10.50 1.23
C CYS A 24 -0.42 11.70 0.61
N GLU A 25 -1.50 12.15 1.22
CA GLU A 25 -2.25 13.32 0.77
C GLU A 25 -1.41 14.59 0.87
N VAL A 26 -0.82 14.87 2.04
CA VAL A 26 -0.06 16.11 2.26
C VAL A 26 1.24 16.15 1.45
N LYS A 27 1.95 15.01 1.32
CA LYS A 27 3.27 14.98 0.66
C LYS A 27 3.19 14.80 -0.85
N PHE A 28 2.19 14.07 -1.34
CA PHE A 28 2.11 13.69 -2.76
C PHE A 28 0.83 14.15 -3.46
N ASN A 29 -0.10 14.80 -2.73
CA ASN A 29 -1.42 15.17 -3.25
C ASN A 29 -2.16 13.98 -3.86
N VAL A 30 -1.97 12.79 -3.26
CA VAL A 30 -2.66 11.55 -3.64
C VAL A 30 -3.67 11.23 -2.56
N ASN A 31 -4.95 11.33 -2.88
CA ASN A 31 -6.02 11.02 -1.93
C ASN A 31 -6.25 9.50 -1.80
N ARG A 32 -7.10 9.12 -0.85
CA ARG A 32 -7.43 7.72 -0.53
C ARG A 32 -8.04 6.93 -1.70
N GLU A 33 -8.74 7.59 -2.64
CA GLU A 33 -9.33 6.92 -3.81
C GLU A 33 -8.31 6.69 -4.92
N GLU A 34 -7.29 7.55 -5.01
CA GLU A 34 -6.21 7.45 -5.99
C GLU A 34 -5.08 6.51 -5.53
N LEU A 35 -4.85 6.40 -4.22
CA LEU A 35 -3.75 5.61 -3.65
C LEU A 35 -3.70 4.15 -4.14
N PRO A 36 -4.83 3.43 -4.29
CA PRO A 36 -4.83 2.08 -4.86
C PRO A 36 -4.26 1.98 -6.28
N ARG A 37 -4.23 3.08 -7.04
CA ARG A 37 -3.65 3.16 -8.39
C ARG A 37 -2.22 3.71 -8.40
N ARG A 38 -1.74 4.19 -7.25
CA ARG A 38 -0.43 4.82 -7.04
C ARG A 38 0.36 4.06 -5.98
N LEU A 39 0.61 2.77 -6.25
CA LEU A 39 1.32 1.88 -5.33
C LEU A 39 2.80 2.28 -5.15
N ASP A 40 3.36 3.03 -6.10
CA ASP A 40 4.64 3.73 -5.99
C ASP A 40 4.64 4.71 -4.81
N VAL A 41 3.61 5.55 -4.74
CA VAL A 41 3.43 6.54 -3.68
C VAL A 41 3.18 5.85 -2.35
N LEU A 42 2.33 4.83 -2.32
CA LEU A 42 2.10 4.04 -1.11
C LEU A 42 3.41 3.45 -0.58
N ALA A 43 4.20 2.78 -1.42
CA ALA A 43 5.48 2.20 -1.00
C ALA A 43 6.44 3.27 -0.43
N PHE A 44 6.47 4.45 -1.05
CA PHE A 44 7.26 5.57 -0.54
C PHE A 44 6.75 6.08 0.81
N CYS A 45 5.44 6.31 0.95
CA CYS A 45 4.84 6.72 2.22
C CYS A 45 5.14 5.72 3.33
N LEU A 46 5.03 4.42 3.05
CA LEU A 46 5.36 3.37 4.03
C LEU A 46 6.83 3.45 4.46
N GLY A 47 7.74 3.65 3.51
CA GLY A 47 9.17 3.85 3.79
C GLY A 47 9.44 5.02 4.73
N GLU A 48 8.76 6.15 4.51
CA GLU A 48 8.96 7.35 5.34
C GLU A 48 8.31 7.24 6.73
N VAL A 49 7.14 6.60 6.83
CA VAL A 49 6.40 6.49 8.09
C VAL A 49 6.96 5.39 8.99
N PHE A 50 7.39 4.26 8.40
CA PHE A 50 7.77 3.07 9.15
C PHE A 50 9.26 2.71 9.06
N ALA A 51 10.04 3.40 8.22
CA ALA A 51 11.46 3.11 7.99
C ALA A 51 11.69 1.61 7.70
N ASP A 52 12.54 0.94 8.48
CA ASP A 52 12.86 -0.49 8.31
C ASP A 52 11.65 -1.43 8.47
N LEU A 53 10.58 -0.97 9.13
CA LEU A 53 9.34 -1.74 9.31
C LEU A 53 8.41 -1.65 8.10
N ALA A 54 8.68 -0.77 7.13
CA ALA A 54 7.88 -0.61 5.92
C ALA A 54 7.69 -1.94 5.18
N LYS A 55 8.73 -2.79 5.14
CA LYS A 55 8.68 -4.12 4.51
C LYS A 55 7.61 -5.03 5.13
N VAL A 56 7.39 -4.94 6.45
CA VAL A 56 6.42 -5.78 7.16
C VAL A 56 5.00 -5.33 6.82
N VAL A 57 4.80 -4.02 6.76
CA VAL A 57 3.52 -3.43 6.34
C VAL A 57 3.22 -3.78 4.88
N GLU A 58 4.24 -3.67 4.02
CA GLU A 58 4.17 -4.02 2.60
C GLU A 58 3.82 -5.50 2.40
N ASP A 59 4.50 -6.42 3.08
CA ASP A 59 4.23 -7.87 3.02
C ASP A 59 2.80 -8.20 3.45
N LEU A 60 2.26 -7.51 4.46
CA LEU A 60 0.89 -7.71 4.89
C LEU A 60 -0.11 -7.26 3.83
N ILE A 61 0.09 -6.08 3.24
CA ILE A 61 -0.75 -5.57 2.15
C ILE A 61 -0.68 -6.51 0.94
N LEU A 62 0.51 -6.99 0.59
CA LEU A 62 0.70 -7.96 -0.49
C LEU A 62 0.03 -9.31 -0.22
N THR A 63 0.04 -9.77 1.03
CA THR A 63 -0.68 -10.99 1.45
C THR A 63 -2.19 -10.81 1.29
N LYS A 64 -2.72 -9.65 1.70
CA LYS A 64 -4.14 -9.31 1.52
C LYS A 64 -4.52 -9.19 0.05
N LEU A 65 -3.66 -8.58 -0.77
CA LEU A 65 -3.86 -8.48 -2.22
C LEU A 65 -3.85 -9.85 -2.89
N SER A 66 -2.88 -10.69 -2.54
CA SER A 66 -2.76 -12.07 -3.05
C SER A 66 -4.04 -12.86 -2.80
N ALA A 67 -4.57 -12.80 -1.57
CA ALA A 67 -5.81 -13.48 -1.20
C ALA A 67 -7.05 -12.96 -1.94
N LYS A 68 -7.17 -11.64 -2.16
CA LYS A 68 -8.34 -11.04 -2.82
C LYS A 68 -8.30 -11.16 -4.35
N LEU A 69 -7.11 -11.28 -4.94
CA LEU A 69 -6.92 -11.35 -6.39
C LEU A 69 -6.66 -12.78 -6.88
N ASP A 70 -6.55 -13.76 -5.99
CA ASP A 70 -6.20 -15.15 -6.28
C ASP A 70 -4.89 -15.28 -7.10
N VAL A 71 -3.88 -14.50 -6.70
CA VAL A 71 -2.54 -14.49 -7.33
C VAL A 71 -1.45 -14.62 -6.26
N ASN A 72 -0.26 -15.09 -6.66
CA ASN A 72 0.88 -15.18 -5.76
C ASN A 72 1.80 -13.96 -5.89
N LEU A 73 1.72 -13.03 -4.94
CA LEU A 73 2.59 -11.84 -4.87
C LEU A 73 3.72 -11.98 -3.84
N LYS A 74 3.97 -13.20 -3.32
CA LYS A 74 4.99 -13.43 -2.30
C LYS A 74 6.38 -13.02 -2.81
N GLY A 75 7.07 -12.18 -2.05
CA GLY A 75 8.41 -11.68 -2.39
C GLY A 75 8.44 -10.60 -3.50
N LYS A 76 7.27 -10.14 -3.96
CA LYS A 76 7.15 -8.95 -4.82
C LYS A 76 7.19 -7.68 -3.97
N LYS A 77 7.35 -6.54 -4.62
CA LYS A 77 7.18 -5.21 -4.01
C LYS A 77 5.99 -4.48 -4.63
N LEU A 78 5.32 -3.64 -3.87
CA LEU A 78 4.19 -2.80 -4.32
C LEU A 78 4.56 -1.97 -5.56
N ARG A 79 5.78 -1.43 -5.59
CA ARG A 79 6.31 -0.67 -6.74
C ARG A 79 6.42 -1.50 -8.03
N GLU A 80 6.59 -2.82 -7.92
CA GLU A 80 6.73 -3.74 -9.06
C GLU A 80 5.35 -4.18 -9.60
N LEU A 81 4.28 -3.97 -8.82
CA LEU A 81 2.92 -4.31 -9.24
C LEU A 81 2.35 -3.36 -10.30
N LEU A 82 2.90 -2.14 -10.40
CA LEU A 82 2.50 -1.17 -11.43
C LEU A 82 2.95 -1.61 -12.82
N GLU A 83 4.04 -2.38 -12.93
CA GLU A 83 4.56 -2.85 -14.23
C GLU A 83 3.69 -3.97 -14.84
N HIS A 84 2.82 -4.60 -14.03
CA HIS A 84 1.99 -5.73 -14.45
C HIS A 84 0.53 -5.35 -14.72
N LEU A 85 0.13 -4.12 -14.39
CA LEU A 85 -1.18 -3.56 -14.65
C LEU A 85 -0.97 -2.38 -15.60
N GLY A 86 -0.96 -2.66 -16.91
CA GLY A 86 -0.67 -1.69 -17.98
C GLY A 86 -1.58 -0.43 -17.93
N PRO A 87 -1.26 0.60 -18.74
CA PRO A 87 -2.02 1.85 -18.72
C PRO A 87 -3.50 1.61 -19.10
N PRO A 88 -4.41 2.49 -18.65
CA PRO A 88 -5.86 2.37 -18.87
C PRO A 88 -6.26 2.31 -20.35
#